data_AF-A0A4Q6XW98-F1
#
_entry.id   AF-A0A4Q6XW98-F1
#
_cell.length_a   1.000
_cell.length_b   1.000
_cell.length_c   1.000
_cell.angle_alpha   90.00
_cell.angle_beta   90.00
_cell.angle_gamma   90.00
#
_symmetry.space_group_name_H-M   'P 1'
#
loop_
_entity.id
_entity.type
_entity.pdbx_description
1 polymer ?
#
loop_
_entity_poly.entity_id
_entity_poly.type
_entity_poly.pdbx_seq_one_letter_code
_entity_poly.pdbx_strand_id
1 'polypeptide(L)'
;MPNPVTSLLALLALAPVAAADQPRDAPIERIEMAQLTFHSRIVIRIPRMIDPRARERAERPVRLQEKRGPKCVPLTTLDRAVITGPDSIDLLLETGERIRARFDDHCPALDFYPDLYLRLPDDGLLCAGRDAIRSRSGGVCPIETFRRVVER
;
A
#
# COMPACT_ATOMS: atom_id res chain seq x y z
N MET A 1 -20.49 -100.12 35.18
CA MET A 1 -20.91 -98.76 35.60
C MET A 1 -20.57 -97.81 34.46
N PRO A 2 -21.55 -97.20 33.79
CA PRO A 2 -21.32 -96.19 32.76
C PRO A 2 -21.16 -94.83 33.44
N ASN A 3 -20.30 -93.96 32.89
CA ASN A 3 -20.39 -92.52 33.11
C ASN A 3 -19.69 -91.77 31.96
N PRO A 4 -20.12 -90.53 31.70
CA PRO A 4 -20.36 -90.02 30.36
C PRO A 4 -19.57 -88.73 30.10
N VAL A 5 -19.87 -88.07 28.97
CA VAL A 5 -19.55 -86.66 28.65
C VAL A 5 -18.05 -86.38 28.49
N THR A 6 -17.54 -85.71 27.46
CA THR A 6 -18.04 -84.52 26.77
C THR A 6 -17.31 -84.39 25.44
N SER A 7 -18.05 -84.31 24.34
CA SER A 7 -17.60 -83.70 23.09
C SER A 7 -17.28 -82.23 23.35
N LEU A 8 -16.06 -81.77 23.07
CA LEU A 8 -15.80 -80.44 22.52
C LEU A 8 -14.33 -80.31 22.14
N LEU A 9 -14.04 -80.19 20.84
CA LEU A 9 -13.21 -79.10 20.31
C LEU A 9 -13.34 -79.10 18.80
N ALA A 10 -14.00 -78.04 18.35
CA ALA A 10 -14.52 -77.83 17.02
C ALA A 10 -13.40 -77.67 15.99
N LEU A 11 -13.68 -78.20 14.80
CA LEU A 11 -12.87 -78.06 13.59
C LEU A 11 -12.59 -76.58 13.28
N LEU A 12 -11.33 -76.32 12.90
CA LEU A 12 -10.88 -75.07 12.29
C LEU A 12 -11.68 -74.80 11.01
N ALA A 13 -12.54 -73.80 11.03
CA ALA A 13 -13.06 -73.18 9.82
C ALA A 13 -12.01 -72.22 9.26
N LEU A 14 -11.39 -72.58 8.13
CA LEU A 14 -10.72 -71.62 7.26
C LEU A 14 -11.77 -70.62 6.76
N ALA A 15 -11.80 -69.43 7.33
CA ALA A 15 -12.48 -68.31 6.69
C ALA A 15 -11.61 -67.81 5.54
N PRO A 16 -12.14 -67.64 4.31
CA PRO A 16 -11.41 -66.91 3.29
C PRO A 16 -11.38 -65.45 3.73
N VAL A 17 -10.19 -64.87 3.86
CA VAL A 17 -10.03 -63.42 3.92
C VAL A 17 -10.46 -62.90 2.55
N ALA A 18 -11.69 -62.39 2.47
CA ALA A 18 -12.11 -61.57 1.35
C ALA A 18 -11.26 -60.29 1.41
N ALA A 19 -10.20 -60.24 0.61
CA ALA A 19 -9.50 -59.01 0.33
C ALA A 19 -10.52 -58.04 -0.28
N ALA A 20 -10.91 -57.03 0.48
CA ALA A 20 -11.63 -55.90 -0.07
C ALA A 20 -10.67 -55.19 -1.03
N ASP A 21 -10.83 -55.46 -2.33
CA ASP A 21 -10.24 -54.67 -3.41
C ASP A 21 -10.85 -53.26 -3.30
N GLN A 22 -10.17 -52.37 -2.57
CA GLN A 22 -10.56 -50.99 -2.46
C GLN A 22 -10.19 -50.29 -3.78
N PRO A 23 -11.14 -49.62 -4.46
CA PRO A 23 -10.87 -49.03 -5.76
C PRO A 23 -9.74 -48.02 -5.67
N ARG A 24 -8.83 -48.19 -6.62
CA ARG A 24 -7.62 -47.42 -6.88
C ARG A 24 -7.92 -45.93 -7.02
N ASP A 25 -7.01 -45.14 -6.45
CA ASP A 25 -6.63 -43.80 -6.90
C ASP A 25 -7.80 -42.85 -7.22
N ALA A 26 -8.33 -42.20 -6.19
CA ALA A 26 -8.95 -40.89 -6.42
C ALA A 26 -7.88 -39.96 -7.02
N PRO A 27 -8.14 -39.26 -8.14
CA PRO A 27 -7.17 -38.32 -8.68
C PRO A 27 -6.97 -37.22 -7.64
N ILE A 28 -5.78 -37.15 -7.04
CA ILE A 28 -5.37 -35.97 -6.30
C ILE A 28 -5.22 -34.88 -7.36
N GLU A 29 -6.24 -34.04 -7.48
CA GLU A 29 -6.23 -32.86 -8.33
C GLU A 29 -5.02 -32.03 -7.90
N ARG A 30 -3.99 -32.03 -8.75
CA ARG A 30 -2.71 -31.42 -8.46
C ARG A 30 -2.93 -29.91 -8.46
N ILE A 31 -3.01 -29.31 -7.27
CA ILE A 31 -3.14 -27.86 -7.12
C ILE A 31 -1.87 -27.22 -7.70
N GLU A 32 -1.97 -26.63 -8.89
CA GLU A 32 -0.90 -25.82 -9.46
C GLU A 32 -0.83 -24.51 -8.67
N MET A 33 0.12 -24.45 -7.74
CA MET A 33 0.40 -23.22 -7.01
C MET A 33 1.15 -22.24 -7.93
N ALA A 34 0.44 -21.26 -8.47
CA ALA A 34 1.05 -20.11 -9.12
C ALA A 34 1.26 -19.00 -8.09
N GLN A 35 2.52 -18.61 -7.85
CA GLN A 35 2.84 -17.42 -7.06
C GLN A 35 2.88 -16.20 -7.97
N LEU A 36 1.92 -15.29 -7.80
CA LEU A 36 1.94 -13.96 -8.41
C LEU A 36 2.78 -13.00 -7.54
N THR A 37 3.90 -12.52 -8.08
CA THR A 37 4.77 -11.54 -7.40
C THR A 37 4.41 -10.12 -7.83
N PHE A 38 4.07 -9.26 -6.87
CA PHE A 38 3.59 -7.90 -7.12
C PHE A 38 4.72 -6.92 -7.44
N HIS A 39 4.48 -6.07 -8.45
CA HIS A 39 5.43 -5.09 -8.96
C HIS A 39 5.68 -3.93 -7.98
N SER A 40 6.96 -3.56 -7.91
CA SER A 40 7.60 -2.57 -7.06
C SER A 40 6.80 -1.27 -6.90
N ARG A 41 6.52 -0.88 -5.65
CA ARG A 41 6.10 0.49 -5.32
C ARG A 41 7.30 1.19 -4.69
N ILE A 42 7.95 2.08 -5.44
CA ILE A 42 8.93 2.99 -4.84
C ILE A 42 8.15 3.98 -3.98
N VAL A 43 8.40 3.92 -2.69
CA VAL A 43 7.86 4.82 -1.68
C VAL A 43 8.88 5.92 -1.48
N ILE A 44 8.64 7.10 -2.06
CA ILE A 44 9.42 8.29 -1.73
C ILE A 44 8.96 8.76 -0.37
N ARG A 45 9.80 8.58 0.65
CA ARG A 45 9.54 9.15 1.98
C ARG A 45 9.88 10.62 1.94
N ILE A 46 8.92 11.43 2.32
CA ILE A 46 9.10 12.87 2.38
C ILE A 46 9.35 13.24 3.85
N PRO A 47 10.60 13.49 4.27
CA PRO A 47 10.89 13.78 5.67
C PRO A 47 10.23 15.09 6.08
N ARG A 48 9.45 15.06 7.18
CA ARG A 48 9.06 16.27 7.89
C ARG A 48 10.30 16.92 8.49
N MET A 49 10.82 17.94 7.83
CA MET A 49 11.69 18.89 8.51
C MET A 49 10.78 19.77 9.39
N ILE A 50 10.51 19.32 10.62
CA ILE A 50 10.08 20.25 11.67
C ILE A 50 11.36 20.99 12.07
N ASP A 51 11.72 22.03 11.31
CA ASP A 51 12.83 22.89 11.67
C ASP A 51 12.40 23.74 12.89
N PRO A 52 13.02 23.57 14.08
CA PRO A 52 12.70 24.38 15.25
C PRO A 52 12.93 25.87 15.00
N ARG A 53 13.87 26.23 14.11
CA ARG A 53 14.14 27.59 13.67
C ARG A 53 13.22 28.06 12.54
N ALA A 54 12.45 27.18 11.90
CA ALA A 54 11.37 27.61 11.01
C ALA A 54 10.21 28.24 11.78
N ARG A 55 9.98 27.85 13.05
CA ARG A 55 9.04 28.58 13.94
C ARG A 55 9.51 30.01 14.18
N GLU A 56 10.80 30.22 14.41
CA GLU A 56 11.39 31.53 14.67
C GLU A 56 11.50 32.38 13.38
N ARG A 57 11.76 31.78 12.22
CA ARG A 57 11.70 32.46 10.91
C ARG A 57 10.26 32.79 10.48
N ALA A 58 9.27 32.02 10.95
CA ALA A 58 7.85 32.29 10.73
C ALA A 58 7.33 33.53 11.50
N GLU A 59 8.12 34.10 12.42
CA GLU A 59 7.75 35.31 13.16
C GLU A 59 7.77 36.58 12.31
N ARG A 60 8.35 36.53 11.09
CA ARG A 60 8.09 37.55 10.07
C ARG A 60 6.99 37.02 9.15
N PRO A 61 5.77 37.60 9.15
CA PRO A 61 4.72 37.19 8.23
C PRO A 61 5.13 37.56 6.81
N VAL A 62 5.86 36.66 6.15
CA VAL A 62 6.05 36.70 4.71
C VAL A 62 4.67 36.52 4.12
N ARG A 63 4.15 37.57 3.49
CA ARG A 63 2.86 37.47 2.81
C ARG A 63 3.08 36.53 1.62
N LEU A 64 2.55 35.33 1.70
CA LEU A 64 2.61 34.37 0.59
C LEU A 64 1.47 34.66 -0.39
N GLN A 65 1.77 34.60 -1.67
CA GLN A 65 0.85 34.71 -2.79
C GLN A 65 0.81 33.42 -3.58
N GLU A 66 -0.39 32.91 -3.81
CA GLU A 66 -0.61 31.81 -4.75
C GLU A 66 -0.86 32.38 -6.15
N LYS A 67 -0.01 31.98 -7.09
CA LYS A 67 -0.19 32.22 -8.53
C LYS A 67 -0.57 30.91 -9.22
N ARG A 68 -1.06 31.01 -10.47
CA ARG A 68 -1.31 29.82 -11.30
C ARG A 68 -0.02 29.01 -11.42
N GLY A 69 -0.07 27.74 -11.05
CA GLY A 69 1.03 26.81 -11.17
C GLY A 69 1.02 26.04 -12.49
N PRO A 70 2.00 25.17 -12.72
CA PRO A 70 2.04 24.29 -13.88
C PRO A 70 0.95 23.21 -13.80
N LYS A 71 0.65 22.53 -14.91
CA LYS A 71 -0.23 21.35 -14.86
C LYS A 71 0.48 20.13 -14.30
N CYS A 72 1.78 20.02 -14.57
CA CYS A 72 2.61 18.89 -14.15
C CYS A 72 3.96 19.38 -13.62
N VAL A 73 4.54 18.65 -12.69
CA VAL A 73 5.84 18.91 -12.06
C VAL A 73 6.76 17.71 -12.29
N PRO A 74 8.00 17.87 -12.77
CA PRO A 74 8.93 16.76 -12.90
C PRO A 74 9.33 16.18 -11.53
N LEU A 75 9.14 14.88 -11.35
CA LEU A 75 9.50 14.20 -10.10
C LEU A 75 11.01 14.27 -9.81
N THR A 76 11.84 14.33 -10.85
CA THR A 76 13.29 14.48 -10.73
C THR A 76 13.74 15.79 -10.11
N THR A 77 12.87 16.81 -10.10
CA THR A 77 13.17 18.12 -9.51
C THR A 77 12.64 18.26 -8.08
N LEU A 78 11.95 17.25 -7.55
CA LEU A 78 11.39 17.29 -6.21
C LEU A 78 12.51 17.05 -5.17
N ASP A 79 12.80 18.07 -4.38
CA ASP A 79 13.69 17.96 -3.21
C ASP A 79 12.89 17.39 -2.03
N ARG A 80 11.84 18.10 -1.63
CA ARG A 80 11.01 17.75 -0.45
C ARG A 80 9.56 18.13 -0.67
N ALA A 81 8.67 17.62 0.17
CA ALA A 81 7.33 18.13 0.32
C ALA A 81 6.98 18.37 1.79
N VAL A 82 6.10 19.33 2.02
CA VAL A 82 5.72 19.79 3.36
C VAL A 82 4.21 19.87 3.41
N ILE A 83 3.60 19.28 4.43
CA ILE A 83 2.14 19.41 4.64
C ILE A 83 1.87 20.81 5.15
N THR A 84 1.03 21.56 4.44
CA THR A 84 0.71 22.96 4.78
C THR A 84 -0.72 23.16 5.24
N GLY A 85 -1.58 22.17 5.04
CA GLY A 85 -2.97 22.18 5.47
C GLY A 85 -3.62 20.80 5.31
N PRO A 86 -4.91 20.69 5.67
CA PRO A 86 -5.68 19.44 5.56
C PRO A 86 -5.97 19.03 4.12
N ASP A 87 -5.81 19.95 3.17
CA ASP A 87 -6.12 19.83 1.74
C ASP A 87 -4.90 20.17 0.86
N SER A 88 -3.72 20.34 1.45
CA SER A 88 -2.57 20.90 0.72
C SER A 88 -1.21 20.47 1.22
N ILE A 89 -0.32 20.23 0.26
CA ILE A 89 1.13 20.09 0.47
C ILE A 89 1.91 21.05 -0.42
N ASP A 90 3.03 21.56 0.08
CA ASP A 90 4.00 22.33 -0.69
C ASP A 90 5.12 21.40 -1.16
N LEU A 91 5.29 21.29 -2.47
CA LEU A 91 6.44 20.68 -3.13
C LEU A 91 7.55 21.74 -3.23
N LEU A 92 8.71 21.41 -2.68
CA LEU A 92 9.93 22.21 -2.79
C LEU A 92 10.80 21.60 -3.88
N LEU A 93 11.09 22.38 -4.90
CA LEU A 93 11.94 21.95 -6.00
C LEU A 93 13.41 22.24 -5.70
N GLU A 94 14.31 21.49 -6.33
CA GLU A 94 15.76 21.73 -6.26
C GLU A 94 16.15 23.15 -6.69
N THR A 95 15.35 23.77 -7.57
CA THR A 95 15.51 25.16 -8.02
C THR A 95 15.14 26.20 -6.94
N GLY A 96 14.63 25.76 -5.79
CA GLY A 96 14.13 26.62 -4.71
C GLY A 96 12.67 27.07 -4.91
N GLU A 97 12.02 26.65 -5.99
CA GLU A 97 10.63 26.97 -6.25
C GLU A 97 9.70 26.21 -5.31
N ARG A 98 8.62 26.88 -4.90
CA ARG A 98 7.56 26.27 -4.08
C ARG A 98 6.28 26.12 -4.89
N ILE A 99 5.83 24.88 -5.04
CA ILE A 99 4.59 24.53 -5.74
C ILE A 99 3.64 23.85 -4.76
N ARG A 100 2.53 24.51 -4.44
CA ARG A 100 1.46 23.94 -3.62
C ARG A 100 0.57 23.03 -4.45
N ALA A 101 0.49 21.76 -4.09
CA ALA A 101 -0.54 20.86 -4.55
C ALA A 101 -1.79 21.05 -3.67
N ARG A 102 -2.94 21.26 -4.32
CA ARG A 102 -4.26 21.24 -3.68
C ARG A 102 -4.95 19.93 -4.01
N PHE A 103 -5.62 19.36 -3.03
CA PHE A 103 -6.45 18.17 -3.16
C PHE A 103 -7.93 18.55 -3.08
N ASP A 104 -8.80 17.59 -3.42
CA ASP A 104 -10.24 17.70 -3.22
C ASP A 104 -10.57 17.95 -1.73
N ASP A 105 -11.77 18.48 -1.47
CA ASP A 105 -12.13 19.26 -0.29
C ASP A 105 -12.00 18.53 1.05
N HIS A 106 -11.67 17.24 1.08
CA HIS A 106 -11.16 16.55 2.28
C HIS A 106 -10.14 15.48 1.90
N CYS A 107 -8.89 15.63 2.36
CA CYS A 107 -7.85 14.59 2.29
C CYS A 107 -7.47 14.12 3.71
N PRO A 108 -8.28 13.26 4.36
CA PRO A 108 -8.01 12.75 5.72
C PRO A 108 -6.67 12.03 5.84
N ALA A 109 -6.11 11.59 4.71
CA ALA A 109 -4.80 11.00 4.59
C ALA A 109 -3.65 11.89 5.13
N LEU A 110 -3.80 13.22 5.11
CA LEU A 110 -2.76 14.16 5.56
C LEU A 110 -2.71 14.35 7.08
N ASP A 111 -3.82 14.08 7.77
CA ASP A 111 -3.97 14.41 9.19
C ASP A 111 -3.19 13.47 10.12
N PHE A 112 -3.05 12.20 9.73
CA PHE A 112 -2.60 11.16 10.65
C PHE A 112 -1.12 10.77 10.50
N TYR A 113 -0.57 10.83 9.28
CA TYR A 113 0.79 10.36 9.03
C TYR A 113 1.64 11.36 8.21
N PRO A 114 2.90 11.61 8.65
CA PRO A 114 3.83 12.50 7.96
C PRO A 114 4.30 11.99 6.60
N ASP A 115 4.31 10.68 6.45
CA ASP A 115 4.86 10.01 5.27
C ASP A 115 3.76 9.84 4.23
N LEU A 116 3.95 10.53 3.11
CA LEU A 116 3.10 10.45 1.94
C LEU A 116 3.79 9.63 0.86
N TYR A 117 3.00 8.80 0.18
CA TYR A 117 3.44 7.95 -0.90
C TYR A 117 2.84 8.44 -2.21
N LEU A 118 3.61 8.41 -3.27
CA LEU A 118 3.13 8.65 -4.62
C LEU A 118 3.54 7.48 -5.50
N ARG A 119 2.70 7.14 -6.47
CA ARG A 119 3.10 6.23 -7.54
C ARG A 119 3.95 7.06 -8.51
N LEU A 120 5.14 6.57 -8.86
CA LEU A 120 5.93 7.12 -9.96
C LEU A 120 5.20 6.81 -11.28
N PRO A 121 4.75 7.82 -12.04
CA PRO A 121 4.19 7.62 -13.37
C PRO A 121 5.31 7.36 -14.37
N ASP A 122 4.99 6.67 -15.47
CA ASP A 122 5.98 6.25 -16.47
C ASP A 122 6.66 7.43 -17.17
N ASP A 123 5.98 8.58 -17.24
CA ASP A 123 6.51 9.82 -17.81
C ASP A 123 7.37 10.63 -16.83
N GLY A 124 7.50 10.19 -15.57
CA GLY A 124 8.26 10.88 -14.54
C GLY A 124 7.67 12.24 -14.12
N LEU A 125 6.43 12.53 -14.51
CA LEU A 125 5.73 13.77 -14.16
C LEU A 125 4.71 13.52 -13.06
N LEU A 126 4.49 14.51 -12.20
CA LEU A 126 3.37 14.54 -11.27
C LEU A 126 2.36 15.58 -11.75
N CYS A 127 1.17 15.15 -12.16
CA CYS A 127 0.18 15.96 -12.86
C CYS A 127 -1.12 16.12 -12.06
N ALA A 128 -1.61 17.35 -12.03
CA ALA A 128 -2.93 17.67 -11.52
C ALA A 128 -4.03 17.07 -12.42
N GLY A 129 -5.09 16.54 -11.82
CA GLY A 129 -6.20 15.85 -12.46
C GLY A 129 -5.90 14.41 -12.91
N ARG A 130 -4.65 13.94 -12.72
CA ARG A 130 -4.22 12.59 -13.11
C ARG A 130 -3.70 11.80 -11.91
N ASP A 131 -2.82 12.44 -11.14
CA ASP A 131 -2.07 11.75 -10.09
C ASP A 131 -2.67 12.04 -8.70
N ALA A 132 -2.36 11.15 -7.76
CA ALA A 132 -2.86 11.22 -6.40
C ALA A 132 -1.76 10.87 -5.39
N ILE A 133 -1.84 11.52 -4.24
CA ILE A 133 -1.02 11.19 -3.07
C ILE A 133 -1.75 10.12 -2.25
N ARG A 134 -0.98 9.22 -1.63
CA ARG A 134 -1.49 8.16 -0.77
C ARG A 134 -0.91 8.29 0.62
N SER A 135 -1.74 8.18 1.66
CA SER A 135 -1.23 8.04 3.01
C SER A 135 -0.82 6.61 3.31
N ARG A 136 -0.02 6.45 4.36
CA ARG A 136 0.25 5.16 4.97
C ARG A 136 -1.01 4.46 5.49
N SER A 137 -2.03 5.21 5.91
CA SER A 137 -3.34 4.65 6.31
C SER A 137 -4.19 4.17 5.12
N GLY A 138 -3.70 4.34 3.88
CA GLY A 138 -4.38 3.87 2.66
C GLY A 138 -5.32 4.88 2.02
N GLY A 139 -5.45 6.09 2.58
CA GLY A 139 -6.22 7.16 1.96
C GLY A 139 -5.59 7.62 0.65
N VAL A 140 -6.42 7.99 -0.31
CA VAL A 140 -6.01 8.45 -1.65
C VAL A 140 -6.54 9.87 -1.85
N CYS A 141 -5.66 10.78 -2.24
CA CYS A 141 -5.97 12.19 -2.41
C CYS A 141 -5.58 12.65 -3.82
N PRO A 142 -6.56 12.76 -4.73
CA PRO A 142 -6.35 13.29 -6.06
C PRO A 142 -5.78 14.71 -6.00
N ILE A 143 -4.76 14.99 -6.80
CA ILE A 143 -4.23 16.34 -6.94
C ILE A 143 -5.13 17.09 -7.91
N GLU A 144 -5.79 18.15 -7.46
CA GLU A 144 -6.69 18.93 -8.32
C GLU A 144 -5.96 20.03 -9.08
N THR A 145 -5.05 20.73 -8.40
CA THR A 145 -4.35 21.85 -8.99
C THR A 145 -3.02 22.10 -8.32
N PHE A 146 -2.10 22.68 -9.09
CA PHE A 146 -0.87 23.24 -8.57
C PHE A 146 -0.92 24.76 -8.56
N ARG A 147 -0.42 25.34 -7.48
CA ARG A 147 -0.26 26.78 -7.30
C ARG A 147 1.21 27.09 -7.04
N ARG A 148 1.73 28.10 -7.71
CA ARG A 148 3.07 28.59 -7.39
C ARG A 148 2.96 29.49 -6.18
N VAL A 149 3.72 29.20 -5.13
CA VAL A 149 3.76 30.01 -3.92
C VAL A 149 4.94 30.96 -4.02
N VAL A 150 4.67 32.25 -4.00
CA VAL A 150 5.69 33.31 -4.07
C VAL A 150 5.53 34.26 -2.90
N GLU A 151 6.62 34.89 -2.47
CA GLU A 151 6.55 35.99 -1.51
C GLU A 151 5.92 37.22 -2.20
N ARG A 152 5.05 37.96 -1.50
CA ARG A 152 4.48 39.23 -1.98
C ARG A 152 5.53 40.35 -1.94
#